data_AF-A0A352B041-F1
#
_entry.id   AF-A0A352B041-F1
#
_cell.length_a   1.000
_cell.length_b   1.000
_cell.length_c   1.000
_cell.angle_alpha   90.00
_cell.angle_beta   90.00
_cell.angle_gamma   90.00
#
_symmetry.space_group_name_H-M   'P 1'
#
loop_
_entity.id
_entity.type
_entity.pdbx_description
1 polymer ?
#
loop_
_entity_poly.entity_id
_entity_poly.type
_entity_poly.pdbx_seq_one_letter_code
_entity_poly.pdbx_strand_id
1 'polypeptide(L)'
;LEQRAEIKATDDYFLEEAWRANARLITFQMIPTTAKMRDRGVTEPGQHSAFFSFGSSGNVADFKDKVVQHGQGAKKIGLRRQVLRRAKKLEAALPDSIKNPLRSLADRAGVTGLLTQGRPTHIDPARANSLGEILKAGMNGRTDDLVRATSDFEKKFLASYQDQATIDVAGSFLHYSAKPGPKTIPLTWWAKPFPGNFGDWLSPLMISNFTDNKISFQAPTKPISQKHLVSIGSIGRFIKPSSIVVGTGISSEDILLSKKADYVSVRGPLTAAVLAKSGGPKLESFGDPGLALSEVIPAKRGKTNGKVAFIRHFSHLAIPVRLPENVDELRVLMSHPDQIASFVNNLIGYDSVVTSAMHVMIVCQSYGIPCALVTFAGFEENVHGTGIKYQDYAQGAEVEVMNPQVIPLDLNKIDLDNLTRDIQVSKTKKLEVVQAIRAGLERFDS
;
A
#
# COMPACT_ATOMS: atom_id res chain seq x y z
N LEU A 1 -39.78 -8.91 -29.65
CA LEU A 1 -40.75 -7.80 -29.81
C LEU A 1 -40.15 -6.73 -30.70
N GLU A 2 -39.05 -6.10 -30.30
CA GLU A 2 -38.34 -5.06 -31.07
C GLU A 2 -38.02 -5.44 -32.53
N GLN A 3 -37.43 -6.63 -32.77
CA GLN A 3 -37.02 -7.08 -34.11
C GLN A 3 -38.17 -7.30 -35.12
N ARG A 4 -39.44 -7.34 -34.66
CA ARG A 4 -40.62 -7.63 -35.48
C ARG A 4 -41.67 -6.52 -35.41
N ALA A 5 -41.41 -5.44 -34.68
CA ALA A 5 -42.35 -4.36 -34.50
C ALA A 5 -42.25 -3.37 -35.67
N GLU A 6 -43.39 -3.07 -36.29
CA GLU A 6 -43.46 -2.07 -37.38
C GLU A 6 -43.51 -0.62 -36.85
N ILE A 7 -43.73 -0.46 -35.54
CA ILE A 7 -43.75 0.81 -34.82
C ILE A 7 -42.35 1.19 -34.33
N LYS A 8 -41.95 2.44 -34.59
CA LYS A 8 -40.74 3.01 -33.99
C LYS A 8 -41.06 3.53 -32.59
N ALA A 9 -40.49 2.88 -31.57
CA ALA A 9 -40.62 3.28 -30.17
C ALA A 9 -39.24 3.27 -29.48
N THR A 10 -39.16 3.86 -28.28
CA THR A 10 -37.94 3.84 -27.46
C THR A 10 -37.73 2.48 -26.79
N ASP A 11 -36.49 2.21 -26.38
CA ASP A 11 -36.12 0.97 -25.67
C ASP A 11 -37.04 0.72 -24.46
N ASP A 12 -37.44 1.80 -23.74
CA ASP A 12 -38.32 1.73 -22.59
C ASP A 12 -39.70 1.12 -22.93
N TYR A 13 -40.27 1.45 -24.09
CA TYR A 13 -41.55 0.90 -24.55
C TYR A 13 -41.46 -0.60 -24.82
N PHE A 14 -40.42 -1.03 -25.52
CA PHE A 14 -40.22 -2.45 -25.81
C PHE A 14 -39.87 -3.26 -24.55
N LEU A 15 -39.16 -2.65 -23.61
CA LEU A 15 -38.87 -3.23 -22.31
C LEU A 15 -40.15 -3.41 -21.49
N GLU A 16 -41.02 -2.38 -21.45
CA GLU A 16 -42.30 -2.42 -20.76
C GLU A 16 -43.25 -3.48 -21.36
N GLU A 17 -43.39 -3.52 -22.68
CA GLU A 17 -44.23 -4.52 -23.35
C GLU A 17 -43.70 -5.95 -23.17
N ALA A 18 -42.38 -6.13 -23.18
CA ALA A 18 -41.76 -7.41 -22.86
C ALA A 18 -42.02 -7.82 -21.39
N TRP A 19 -41.98 -6.87 -20.45
CA TRP A 19 -42.34 -7.10 -19.06
C TRP A 19 -43.80 -7.50 -18.89
N ARG A 20 -44.74 -6.76 -19.50
CA ARG A 20 -46.17 -7.05 -19.44
C ARG A 20 -46.50 -8.42 -20.01
N ALA A 21 -45.94 -8.75 -21.18
CA ALA A 21 -46.16 -10.03 -21.85
C ALA A 21 -45.65 -11.23 -21.05
N ASN A 22 -44.62 -11.04 -20.22
CA ASN A 22 -43.99 -12.10 -19.43
C ASN A 22 -44.30 -11.99 -17.93
N ALA A 23 -45.18 -11.08 -17.50
CA ALA A 23 -45.41 -10.75 -16.10
C ALA A 23 -45.73 -11.97 -15.21
N ARG A 24 -46.42 -12.97 -15.75
CA ARG A 24 -46.78 -14.22 -15.06
C ARG A 24 -45.61 -15.20 -14.87
N LEU A 25 -44.50 -14.99 -15.59
CA LEU A 25 -43.29 -15.82 -15.57
C LEU A 25 -42.12 -15.12 -14.87
N ILE A 26 -42.31 -13.87 -14.43
CA ILE A 26 -41.27 -13.08 -13.77
C ILE A 26 -41.37 -13.28 -12.25
N THR A 27 -40.29 -13.76 -11.65
CA THR A 27 -40.07 -13.69 -10.20
C THR A 27 -39.07 -12.57 -9.90
N PHE A 28 -39.35 -11.71 -8.93
CA PHE A 28 -38.35 -10.78 -8.43
C PHE A 28 -37.60 -11.41 -7.26
N GLN A 29 -36.28 -11.54 -7.40
CA GLN A 29 -35.39 -11.87 -6.30
C GLN A 29 -34.53 -10.64 -6.02
N MET A 30 -34.62 -10.11 -4.81
CA MET A 30 -33.67 -9.10 -4.37
C MET A 30 -32.35 -9.80 -4.09
N ILE A 31 -31.39 -9.64 -4.99
CA ILE A 31 -30.04 -10.13 -4.79
C ILE A 31 -29.27 -8.98 -4.14
N PRO A 32 -28.83 -9.13 -2.87
CA PRO A 32 -28.01 -8.11 -2.23
C PRO A 32 -26.80 -7.82 -3.11
N THR A 33 -26.39 -6.56 -3.19
CA THR A 33 -25.17 -6.16 -3.94
C THR A 33 -23.93 -6.91 -3.48
N THR A 34 -23.94 -7.38 -2.23
CA THR A 34 -22.90 -8.22 -1.61
C THR A 34 -22.88 -9.66 -2.16
N ALA A 35 -23.97 -10.20 -2.70
CA ALA A 35 -24.02 -11.56 -3.27
C ALA A 35 -23.50 -11.67 -4.73
N LYS A 36 -22.85 -10.61 -5.24
CA LYS A 36 -22.38 -10.51 -6.63
C LYS A 36 -21.01 -11.16 -6.84
N MET A 37 -20.94 -12.15 -7.73
CA MET A 37 -19.68 -12.68 -8.29
C MET A 37 -19.04 -11.64 -9.21
N ARG A 38 -18.28 -10.71 -8.65
CA ARG A 38 -17.36 -9.89 -9.46
C ARG A 38 -15.96 -9.73 -8.91
N ASP A 39 -15.79 -9.89 -7.62
CA ASP A 39 -14.50 -9.83 -6.99
C ASP A 39 -14.44 -10.95 -5.98
N ARG A 40 -13.32 -11.68 -5.93
CA ARG A 40 -12.90 -12.36 -4.70
C ARG A 40 -12.51 -11.30 -3.67
N GLY A 41 -13.48 -10.44 -3.33
CA GLY A 41 -13.40 -9.39 -2.33
C GLY A 41 -13.67 -9.97 -0.94
N VAL A 42 -13.29 -9.23 0.08
CA VAL A 42 -13.51 -9.59 1.49
C VAL A 42 -15.01 -9.71 1.74
N THR A 43 -15.44 -10.83 2.33
CA THR A 43 -16.82 -11.03 2.80
C THR A 43 -17.11 -10.08 3.97
N GLU A 44 -18.16 -9.27 3.84
CA GLU A 44 -18.71 -8.44 4.90
C GLU A 44 -19.19 -9.30 6.08
N PRO A 45 -19.15 -8.80 7.33
CA PRO A 45 -19.70 -9.51 8.49
C PRO A 45 -21.20 -9.82 8.28
N GLY A 46 -21.58 -11.11 8.30
CA GLY A 46 -22.96 -11.56 8.10
C GLY A 46 -23.34 -11.92 6.65
N GLN A 47 -22.38 -11.98 5.72
CA GLN A 47 -22.65 -12.20 4.30
C GLN A 47 -22.84 -13.69 3.90
N HIS A 48 -23.79 -13.96 3.01
CA HIS A 48 -23.94 -15.24 2.31
C HIS A 48 -22.95 -15.37 1.13
N SER A 49 -22.53 -16.59 0.79
CA SER A 49 -21.64 -16.85 -0.35
C SER A 49 -22.19 -16.29 -1.66
N ALA A 50 -21.37 -15.51 -2.40
CA ALA A 50 -21.76 -14.92 -3.68
C ALA A 50 -22.10 -16.01 -4.72
N PHE A 51 -23.30 -15.94 -5.34
CA PHE A 51 -23.80 -16.96 -6.27
C PHE A 51 -24.35 -16.37 -7.59
N PHE A 52 -24.32 -15.05 -7.77
CA PHE A 52 -24.95 -14.38 -8.92
C PHE A 52 -24.00 -13.41 -9.63
N SER A 53 -23.93 -13.44 -10.95
CA SER A 53 -23.09 -12.54 -11.75
C SER A 53 -23.94 -11.64 -12.66
N PHE A 54 -23.75 -10.32 -12.57
CA PHE A 54 -24.34 -9.35 -13.52
C PHE A 54 -23.23 -8.65 -14.30
N GLY A 55 -23.37 -8.62 -15.63
CA GLY A 55 -22.48 -7.92 -16.55
C GLY A 55 -22.60 -6.40 -16.43
N SER A 56 -21.87 -5.77 -15.51
CA SER A 56 -21.62 -4.33 -15.53
C SER A 56 -20.45 -4.01 -16.48
N SER A 57 -20.68 -3.26 -17.54
CA SER A 57 -19.65 -3.00 -18.55
C SER A 57 -18.44 -2.20 -18.02
N GLY A 58 -18.46 -1.72 -16.75
CA GLY A 58 -17.40 -0.93 -16.12
C GLY A 58 -17.16 0.45 -16.75
N ASN A 59 -17.79 0.69 -17.89
CA ASN A 59 -17.57 1.82 -18.77
C ASN A 59 -18.71 2.84 -18.69
N VAL A 60 -19.72 2.65 -17.84
CA VAL A 60 -20.93 3.50 -17.80
C VAL A 60 -20.56 4.98 -17.57
N ALA A 61 -19.62 5.27 -16.67
CA ALA A 61 -19.11 6.63 -16.43
C ALA A 61 -18.34 7.20 -17.63
N ASP A 62 -17.67 6.35 -18.40
CA ASP A 62 -16.92 6.74 -19.61
C ASP A 62 -17.82 6.92 -20.84
N PHE A 63 -19.08 6.46 -20.78
CA PHE A 63 -20.04 6.49 -21.90
C PHE A 63 -21.28 7.34 -21.63
N LYS A 64 -21.45 7.86 -20.41
CA LYS A 64 -22.55 8.78 -20.05
C LYS A 64 -22.66 9.99 -21.00
N ASP A 65 -21.51 10.49 -21.45
CA ASP A 65 -21.42 11.62 -22.39
C ASP A 65 -21.06 11.18 -23.83
N LYS A 66 -21.07 9.86 -24.11
CA LYS A 66 -20.74 9.28 -25.42
C LYS A 66 -21.93 8.63 -26.10
N VAL A 67 -23.14 9.05 -25.78
CA VAL A 67 -24.32 8.72 -26.59
C VAL A 67 -24.21 9.51 -27.90
N VAL A 68 -23.40 8.98 -28.82
CA VAL A 68 -23.40 9.37 -30.21
C VAL A 68 -24.27 8.32 -30.89
N GLN A 69 -25.52 8.65 -31.20
CA GLN A 69 -26.22 7.94 -32.27
C GLN A 69 -25.41 8.19 -33.55
N HIS A 70 -24.67 7.17 -33.95
CA HIS A 70 -23.84 7.06 -35.15
C HIS A 70 -22.67 8.05 -35.28
N GLY A 71 -21.45 7.56 -34.98
CA GLY A 71 -20.21 8.24 -35.40
C GLY A 71 -18.96 7.53 -34.89
N GLN A 72 -18.11 7.04 -35.81
CA GLN A 72 -16.77 6.52 -35.48
C GLN A 72 -15.90 7.65 -34.90
N GLY A 73 -15.47 7.53 -33.65
CA GLY A 73 -14.67 8.55 -32.98
C GLY A 73 -13.65 7.97 -32.02
N ALA A 74 -12.37 8.10 -32.37
CA ALA A 74 -11.22 7.66 -31.59
C ALA A 74 -11.20 8.24 -30.15
N LYS A 75 -10.73 7.45 -29.19
CA LYS A 75 -10.59 7.81 -27.76
C LYS A 75 -9.75 9.08 -27.58
N LYS A 76 -10.37 10.22 -27.22
CA LYS A 76 -9.65 11.44 -26.80
C LYS A 76 -9.00 11.22 -25.42
N ILE A 77 -7.68 11.05 -25.40
CA ILE A 77 -6.87 11.05 -24.18
C ILE A 77 -6.83 12.49 -23.63
N GLY A 78 -7.25 12.70 -22.38
CA GLY A 78 -7.29 14.03 -21.76
C GLY A 78 -5.96 14.78 -21.80
N LEU A 79 -6.02 16.11 -21.99
CA LEU A 79 -4.89 17.02 -22.21
C LEU A 79 -3.74 16.82 -21.20
N ARG A 80 -4.07 16.62 -19.92
CA ARG A 80 -3.10 16.39 -18.83
C ARG A 80 -2.27 15.12 -19.01
N ARG A 81 -2.90 14.02 -19.48
CA ARG A 81 -2.20 12.75 -19.76
C ARG A 81 -1.31 12.86 -21.00
N GLN A 82 -1.72 13.66 -21.99
CA GLN A 82 -0.87 13.94 -23.17
C GLN A 82 0.36 14.76 -22.79
N VAL A 83 0.20 15.80 -21.98
CA VAL A 83 1.30 16.62 -21.45
C VAL A 83 2.25 15.76 -20.61
N LEU A 84 1.73 14.93 -19.70
CA LEU A 84 2.54 14.00 -18.90
C LEU A 84 3.32 13.00 -19.76
N ARG A 85 2.71 12.47 -20.83
CA ARG A 85 3.39 11.57 -21.77
C ARG A 85 4.51 12.27 -22.54
N ARG A 86 4.29 13.50 -23.00
CA ARG A 86 5.33 14.29 -23.67
C ARG A 86 6.47 14.65 -22.71
N ALA A 87 6.14 15.09 -21.50
CA ALA A 87 7.12 15.37 -20.45
C ALA A 87 7.97 14.13 -20.12
N LYS A 88 7.36 12.96 -19.92
CA LYS A 88 8.09 11.70 -19.69
C LYS A 88 8.98 11.30 -20.87
N LYS A 89 8.54 11.52 -22.12
CA LYS A 89 9.35 11.23 -23.31
C LYS A 89 10.57 12.16 -23.42
N LEU A 90 10.38 13.46 -23.20
CA LEU A 90 11.47 14.44 -23.20
C LEU A 90 12.45 14.16 -22.07
N GLU A 91 11.93 13.89 -20.88
CA GLU A 91 12.73 13.53 -19.70
C GLU A 91 13.57 12.26 -19.93
N ALA A 92 13.01 11.24 -20.60
CA ALA A 92 13.72 10.01 -20.93
C ALA A 92 14.87 10.22 -21.94
N ALA A 93 14.82 11.29 -22.74
CA ALA A 93 15.86 11.64 -23.71
C ALA A 93 16.97 12.53 -23.13
N LEU A 94 16.83 12.99 -21.88
CA LEU A 94 17.83 13.84 -21.22
C LEU A 94 18.94 12.98 -20.57
N PRO A 95 20.20 13.42 -20.63
CA PRO A 95 21.28 12.83 -19.84
C PRO A 95 20.97 12.86 -18.33
N ASP A 96 21.47 11.87 -17.58
CA ASP A 96 21.21 11.76 -16.15
C ASP A 96 21.74 12.95 -15.34
N SER A 97 22.77 13.65 -15.84
CA SER A 97 23.30 14.89 -15.27
C SER A 97 22.30 16.05 -15.22
N ILE A 98 21.28 16.04 -16.08
CA ILE A 98 20.23 17.08 -16.16
C ILE A 98 18.91 16.55 -15.57
N LYS A 99 18.58 15.30 -15.89
CA LYS A 99 17.34 14.63 -15.47
C LYS A 99 17.23 14.48 -13.96
N ASN A 100 18.29 14.10 -13.26
CA ASN A 100 18.26 13.84 -11.83
C ASN A 100 18.08 15.13 -11.00
N PRO A 101 18.78 16.24 -11.30
CA PRO A 101 18.49 17.54 -10.68
C PRO A 101 17.05 18.01 -10.89
N LEU A 102 16.51 17.90 -12.11
CA LEU A 102 15.13 18.31 -12.42
C LEU A 102 14.09 17.49 -11.65
N ARG A 103 14.25 16.16 -11.57
CA ARG A 103 13.40 15.29 -10.76
C ARG A 103 13.42 15.70 -9.29
N SER A 104 14.62 15.90 -8.74
CA SER A 104 14.80 16.31 -7.34
C SER A 104 14.09 17.63 -7.04
N LEU A 105 14.16 18.61 -7.96
CA LEU A 105 13.44 19.88 -7.85
C LEU A 105 11.91 19.68 -7.89
N ALA A 106 11.41 18.90 -8.84
CA ALA A 106 9.97 18.63 -8.98
C ALA A 106 9.39 17.90 -7.76
N ASP A 107 10.14 16.95 -7.19
CA ASP A 107 9.73 16.21 -5.99
C ASP A 107 9.73 17.12 -4.74
N ARG A 108 10.73 18.00 -4.59
CA ARG A 108 10.76 19.01 -3.50
C ARG A 108 9.60 19.99 -3.58
N ALA A 109 9.24 20.41 -4.80
CA ALA A 109 8.12 21.30 -5.04
C ALA A 109 6.74 20.62 -4.93
N GLY A 110 6.69 19.27 -4.78
CA GLY A 110 5.45 18.50 -4.71
C GLY A 110 4.69 18.39 -6.04
N VAL A 111 5.30 18.81 -7.15
CA VAL A 111 4.70 18.83 -8.49
C VAL A 111 4.39 17.41 -8.95
N THR A 112 5.26 16.44 -8.63
CA THR A 112 5.04 15.01 -8.92
C THR A 112 3.78 14.47 -8.24
N GLY A 113 3.53 14.85 -6.98
CA GLY A 113 2.33 14.43 -6.25
C GLY A 113 1.05 14.97 -6.89
N LEU A 114 1.05 16.26 -7.26
CA LEU A 114 -0.08 16.88 -7.93
C LEU A 114 -0.42 16.15 -9.25
N LEU A 115 0.59 15.74 -10.01
CA LEU A 115 0.46 15.11 -11.33
C LEU A 115 0.13 13.61 -11.30
N THR A 116 0.35 12.92 -10.18
CA THR A 116 0.18 11.46 -10.05
C THR A 116 -1.06 11.05 -9.24
N GLN A 117 -1.69 11.97 -8.51
CA GLN A 117 -2.94 11.68 -7.82
C GLN A 117 -4.08 11.34 -8.80
N GLY A 118 -4.62 10.12 -8.68
CA GLY A 118 -5.86 9.71 -9.35
C GLY A 118 -7.07 10.44 -8.77
N ARG A 119 -8.12 10.62 -9.59
CA ARG A 119 -9.40 11.19 -9.10
C ARG A 119 -10.03 10.23 -8.09
N PRO A 120 -10.54 10.72 -6.94
CA PRO A 120 -11.34 9.89 -6.04
C PRO A 120 -12.58 9.36 -6.76
N THR A 121 -12.95 8.13 -6.46
CA THR A 121 -14.08 7.40 -7.05
C THR A 121 -15.42 7.73 -6.42
N HIS A 122 -15.47 8.63 -5.42
CA HIS A 122 -16.72 9.02 -4.79
C HIS A 122 -17.55 9.87 -5.75
N ILE A 123 -18.69 9.32 -6.17
CA ILE A 123 -19.67 9.95 -7.06
C ILE A 123 -20.46 11.03 -6.29
N ASP A 124 -20.49 10.95 -4.95
CA ASP A 124 -21.21 11.85 -4.05
C ASP A 124 -20.25 12.78 -3.27
N PRO A 125 -20.30 14.11 -3.50
CA PRO A 125 -19.50 15.09 -2.77
C PRO A 125 -19.76 15.13 -1.26
N ALA A 126 -20.99 14.90 -0.80
CA ALA A 126 -21.33 14.94 0.63
C ALA A 126 -20.70 13.77 1.39
N ARG A 127 -20.71 12.57 0.77
CA ARG A 127 -19.99 11.39 1.27
C ARG A 127 -18.48 11.66 1.35
N ALA A 128 -17.90 12.21 0.28
CA ALA A 128 -16.47 12.53 0.24
C ALA A 128 -16.05 13.54 1.32
N ASN A 129 -16.86 14.57 1.56
CA ASN A 129 -16.62 15.57 2.61
C ASN A 129 -16.66 14.92 4.00
N SER A 130 -17.68 14.10 4.26
CA SER A 130 -17.84 13.41 5.56
C SER A 130 -16.66 12.48 5.87
N LEU A 131 -16.20 11.70 4.88
CA LEU A 131 -14.99 10.88 5.02
C LEU A 131 -13.72 11.71 5.19
N GLY A 132 -13.66 12.87 4.53
CA GLY A 132 -12.58 13.83 4.71
C GLY A 132 -12.50 14.38 6.14
N GLU A 133 -13.65 14.65 6.78
CA GLU A 133 -13.73 15.08 8.18
C GLU A 133 -13.25 13.98 9.14
N ILE A 134 -13.70 12.74 8.95
CA ILE A 134 -13.26 11.57 9.72
C ILE A 134 -11.74 11.41 9.63
N LEU A 135 -11.20 11.41 8.40
CA LEU A 135 -9.76 11.27 8.18
C LEU A 135 -8.97 12.43 8.81
N LYS A 136 -9.48 13.67 8.69
CA LYS A 136 -8.85 14.85 9.29
C LYS A 136 -8.89 14.80 10.82
N ALA A 137 -9.96 14.29 11.43
CA ALA A 137 -10.02 14.12 12.88
C ALA A 137 -8.97 13.11 13.35
N GLY A 138 -8.89 11.96 12.68
CA GLY A 138 -7.89 10.93 12.96
C GLY A 138 -6.45 11.40 12.78
N MET A 139 -6.14 12.11 11.70
CA MET A 139 -4.79 12.66 11.45
C MET A 139 -4.32 13.71 12.46
N ASN A 140 -5.25 14.38 13.14
CA ASN A 140 -4.95 15.48 14.07
C ASN A 140 -5.13 15.09 15.55
N GLY A 141 -5.31 13.80 15.87
CA GLY A 141 -5.42 13.34 17.25
C GLY A 141 -6.71 13.78 17.95
N ARG A 142 -7.78 14.09 17.21
CA ARG A 142 -9.03 14.63 17.77
C ARG A 142 -10.06 13.51 17.96
N THR A 143 -9.98 12.82 19.09
CA THR A 143 -10.82 11.65 19.42
C THR A 143 -12.31 11.96 19.33
N ASP A 144 -12.78 13.00 20.02
CA ASP A 144 -14.21 13.35 20.04
C ASP A 144 -14.74 13.78 18.66
N ASP A 145 -13.90 14.46 17.87
CA ASP A 145 -14.25 14.83 16.50
C ASP A 145 -14.37 13.59 15.60
N LEU A 146 -13.50 12.60 15.78
CA LEU A 146 -13.55 11.36 15.01
C LEU A 146 -14.80 10.56 15.36
N VAL A 147 -15.11 10.40 16.65
CA VAL A 147 -16.31 9.69 17.10
C VAL A 147 -17.57 10.36 16.57
N ARG A 148 -17.67 11.69 16.68
CA ARG A 148 -18.81 12.45 16.16
C ARG A 148 -18.92 12.35 14.64
N ALA A 149 -17.83 12.57 13.90
CA ALA A 149 -17.84 12.52 12.44
C ALA A 149 -18.20 11.12 11.91
N THR A 150 -17.72 10.05 12.55
CA THR A 150 -18.08 8.67 12.20
C THR A 150 -19.56 8.41 12.47
N SER A 151 -20.08 8.79 13.65
CA SER A 151 -21.50 8.66 13.97
C SER A 151 -22.40 9.43 12.99
N ASP A 152 -22.01 10.64 12.60
CA ASP A 152 -22.77 11.45 11.65
C ASP A 152 -22.70 10.91 10.22
N PHE A 153 -21.60 10.24 9.86
CA PHE A 153 -21.51 9.51 8.60
C PHE A 153 -22.48 8.32 8.58
N GLU A 154 -22.48 7.49 9.62
CA GLU A 154 -23.32 6.29 9.72
C GLU A 154 -24.83 6.61 9.72
N LYS A 155 -25.23 7.76 10.30
CA LYS A 155 -26.62 8.24 10.22
C LYS A 155 -27.06 8.59 8.80
N LYS A 156 -26.14 9.02 7.95
CA LYS A 156 -26.42 9.55 6.60
C LYS A 156 -26.16 8.53 5.49
N PHE A 157 -25.23 7.60 5.72
CA PHE A 157 -24.70 6.72 4.69
C PHE A 157 -24.50 5.31 5.24
N LEU A 158 -24.87 4.31 4.42
CA LEU A 158 -24.34 2.96 4.58
C LEU A 158 -22.89 2.94 4.05
N ALA A 159 -21.95 2.48 4.88
CA ALA A 159 -20.54 2.40 4.53
C ALA A 159 -20.31 1.31 3.47
N SER A 160 -19.63 1.65 2.38
CA SER A 160 -19.01 0.66 1.49
C SER A 160 -17.69 0.17 2.07
N TYR A 161 -17.12 -0.90 1.50
CA TYR A 161 -15.76 -1.35 1.86
C TYR A 161 -14.71 -0.23 1.78
N GLN A 162 -14.76 0.64 0.76
CA GLN A 162 -13.80 1.75 0.66
C GLN A 162 -14.01 2.83 1.72
N ASP A 163 -15.26 3.04 2.14
CA ASP A 163 -15.59 3.96 3.22
C ASP A 163 -15.08 3.40 4.56
N GLN A 164 -15.38 2.13 4.84
CA GLN A 164 -14.88 1.45 6.04
C GLN A 164 -13.36 1.46 6.09
N ALA A 165 -12.69 1.14 4.98
CA ALA A 165 -11.24 1.22 4.89
C ALA A 165 -10.68 2.62 5.18
N THR A 166 -11.43 3.68 4.85
CA THR A 166 -11.06 5.06 5.18
C THR A 166 -11.26 5.36 6.67
N ILE A 167 -12.36 4.88 7.25
CA ILE A 167 -12.67 5.00 8.69
C ILE A 167 -11.61 4.25 9.52
N ASP A 168 -11.26 3.02 9.16
CA ASP A 168 -10.25 2.21 9.82
C ASP A 168 -8.87 2.88 9.81
N VAL A 169 -8.50 3.48 8.68
CA VAL A 169 -7.25 4.24 8.57
C VAL A 169 -7.29 5.52 9.40
N ALA A 170 -8.44 6.18 9.51
CA ALA A 170 -8.58 7.32 10.41
C ALA A 170 -8.36 6.92 11.88
N GLY A 171 -8.90 5.76 12.30
CA GLY A 171 -8.60 5.17 13.61
C GLY A 171 -7.11 4.87 13.80
N SER A 172 -6.45 4.35 12.77
CA SER A 172 -5.00 4.11 12.80
C SER A 172 -4.21 5.41 12.94
N PHE A 173 -4.56 6.47 12.21
CA PHE A 173 -3.95 7.78 12.41
C PHE A 173 -4.21 8.33 13.82
N LEU A 174 -5.40 8.13 14.37
CA LEU A 174 -5.75 8.58 15.72
C LEU A 174 -4.84 7.91 16.75
N HIS A 175 -4.63 6.59 16.66
CA HIS A 175 -3.74 5.85 17.56
C HIS A 175 -2.36 6.50 17.68
N TYR A 176 -1.79 6.91 16.54
CA TYR A 176 -0.45 7.51 16.49
C TYR A 176 -0.43 9.00 16.88
N SER A 177 -1.45 9.77 16.50
CA SER A 177 -1.48 11.23 16.68
C SER A 177 -2.09 11.67 18.02
N ALA A 178 -2.81 10.80 18.71
CA ALA A 178 -3.42 11.06 20.03
C ALA A 178 -2.55 10.60 21.22
N LYS A 179 -1.30 10.19 20.98
CA LYS A 179 -0.37 9.85 22.07
C LYS A 179 -0.22 11.01 23.08
N PRO A 180 0.02 10.72 24.37
CA PRO A 180 -0.04 11.73 25.43
C PRO A 180 1.14 12.69 25.45
N GLY A 181 2.25 12.38 24.78
CA GLY A 181 3.46 13.17 24.82
C GLY A 181 3.28 14.59 24.26
N PRO A 182 4.10 15.55 24.74
CA PRO A 182 3.91 16.97 24.47
C PRO A 182 4.34 17.38 23.06
N LYS A 183 5.24 16.64 22.42
CA LYS A 183 5.77 16.97 21.10
C LYS A 183 5.03 16.25 19.98
N THR A 184 5.05 16.85 18.80
CA THR A 184 4.60 16.23 17.56
C THR A 184 5.80 15.96 16.67
N ILE A 185 5.97 14.71 16.27
CA ILE A 185 7.01 14.22 15.37
C ILE A 185 6.36 13.97 14.01
N PRO A 186 6.60 14.81 12.99
CA PRO A 186 6.13 14.53 11.65
C PRO A 186 6.93 13.35 11.08
N LEU A 187 6.24 12.30 10.64
CA LEU A 187 6.83 11.13 10.03
C LEU A 187 6.32 10.97 8.60
N THR A 188 7.22 10.61 7.69
CA THR A 188 6.92 10.40 6.27
C THR A 188 6.82 8.93 5.91
N TRP A 189 5.66 8.50 5.42
CA TRP A 189 5.43 7.15 4.90
C TRP A 189 4.33 7.13 3.82
N TRP A 190 4.06 5.99 3.19
CA TRP A 190 2.91 5.84 2.28
C TRP A 190 1.68 5.31 3.03
N ALA A 191 0.65 6.14 3.22
CA ALA A 191 -0.56 5.68 3.91
C ALA A 191 -1.53 4.87 3.02
N LYS A 192 -1.37 4.96 1.70
CA LYS A 192 -2.27 4.33 0.70
C LYS A 192 -1.64 3.07 0.10
N PRO A 193 -2.45 2.11 -0.39
CA PRO A 193 -3.92 2.10 -0.45
C PRO A 193 -4.57 1.96 0.93
N PHE A 194 -5.84 2.34 1.06
CA PHE A 194 -6.65 2.03 2.24
C PHE A 194 -7.26 0.63 2.08
N PRO A 195 -7.35 -0.20 3.14
CA PRO A 195 -7.19 0.12 4.57
C PRO A 195 -5.75 0.16 5.10
N GLY A 196 -4.76 0.06 4.21
CA GLY A 196 -3.33 0.14 4.52
C GLY A 196 -2.57 -0.90 3.73
N ASN A 197 -1.28 -0.69 3.49
CA ASN A 197 -0.35 -1.73 3.08
C ASN A 197 0.59 -1.99 4.26
N PHE A 198 0.58 -3.22 4.79
CA PHE A 198 1.33 -3.62 5.99
C PHE A 198 2.73 -3.02 6.06
N GLY A 199 3.52 -3.19 4.99
CA GLY A 199 4.92 -2.73 4.96
C GLY A 199 5.08 -1.22 5.10
N ASP A 200 4.14 -0.43 4.57
CA ASP A 200 4.22 1.03 4.70
C ASP A 200 3.78 1.52 6.09
N TRP A 201 2.92 0.75 6.77
CA TRP A 201 2.46 1.04 8.13
C TRP A 201 3.40 0.52 9.23
N LEU A 202 4.45 -0.23 8.87
CA LEU A 202 5.53 -0.54 9.80
C LEU A 202 6.28 0.73 10.24
N SER A 203 6.37 1.76 9.39
CA SER A 203 7.10 3.00 9.73
C SER A 203 6.51 3.69 10.96
N PRO A 204 5.21 4.08 10.98
CA PRO A 204 4.61 4.66 12.17
C PRO A 204 4.58 3.71 13.37
N LEU A 205 4.38 2.40 13.15
CA LEU A 205 4.42 1.42 14.24
C LEU A 205 5.77 1.39 14.95
N MET A 206 6.86 1.23 14.18
CA MET A 206 8.22 1.11 14.73
C MET A 206 8.64 2.40 15.44
N ILE A 207 8.41 3.57 14.83
CA ILE A 207 8.79 4.85 15.43
C ILE A 207 7.95 5.16 16.67
N SER A 208 6.63 4.96 16.61
CA SER A 208 5.73 5.19 17.73
C SER A 208 6.10 4.32 18.94
N ASN A 209 6.57 3.09 18.76
CA ASN A 209 6.91 2.21 19.89
C ASN A 209 7.98 2.79 20.83
N PHE A 210 8.88 3.64 20.32
CA PHE A 210 10.01 4.16 21.10
C PHE A 210 9.83 5.61 21.59
N THR A 211 8.61 6.15 21.51
CA THR A 211 8.31 7.50 22.02
C THR A 211 6.85 7.62 22.47
N ASP A 212 6.60 8.42 23.50
CA ASP A 212 5.24 8.81 23.89
C ASP A 212 4.74 10.04 23.14
N ASN A 213 5.59 10.67 22.32
CA ASN A 213 5.22 11.82 21.50
C ASN A 213 4.25 11.44 20.38
N LYS A 214 3.49 12.44 19.92
CA LYS A 214 2.50 12.29 18.85
C LYS A 214 3.21 12.11 17.52
N ILE A 215 2.81 11.10 16.75
CA ILE A 215 3.30 10.95 15.38
C ILE A 215 2.27 11.56 14.43
N SER A 216 2.68 12.55 13.65
CA SER A 216 1.82 13.17 12.62
C SER A 216 2.21 12.73 11.23
N PHE A 217 1.21 12.54 10.37
CA PHE A 217 1.42 12.08 9.00
C PHE A 217 1.93 13.19 8.08
N GLN A 218 3.09 12.97 7.50
CA GLN A 218 3.65 13.77 6.42
C GLN A 218 3.65 12.97 5.11
N ALA A 219 2.79 13.33 4.16
CA ALA A 219 2.81 12.67 2.86
C ALA A 219 4.17 12.87 2.14
N PRO A 220 4.74 11.84 1.49
CA PRO A 220 6.09 11.93 0.89
C PRO A 220 6.21 13.07 -0.11
N THR A 221 5.17 13.26 -0.93
CA THR A 221 5.09 14.26 -1.99
C THR A 221 4.67 15.65 -1.51
N LYS A 222 4.24 15.82 -0.25
CA LYS A 222 3.84 17.13 0.28
C LYS A 222 5.09 17.90 0.72
N PRO A 223 5.27 19.18 0.37
CA PRO A 223 6.37 19.99 0.88
C PRO A 223 6.35 20.11 2.41
N ILE A 224 7.53 20.20 3.01
CA ILE A 224 7.71 20.44 4.44
C ILE A 224 9.08 21.10 4.65
N SER A 225 9.13 22.13 5.50
CA SER A 225 10.36 22.82 5.92
C SER A 225 10.80 22.44 7.33
N GLN A 226 9.86 21.99 8.16
CA GLN A 226 10.12 21.53 9.52
C GLN A 226 10.89 20.20 9.52
N LYS A 227 11.63 19.94 10.62
CA LYS A 227 12.25 18.64 10.88
C LYS A 227 11.18 17.54 10.82
N HIS A 228 11.46 16.44 10.13
CA HIS A 228 10.56 15.30 10.03
C HIS A 228 11.35 14.01 9.81
N LEU A 229 10.83 12.88 10.29
CA LEU A 229 11.43 11.58 10.08
C LEU A 229 11.06 10.99 8.72
N VAL A 230 11.99 10.27 8.12
CA VAL A 230 11.78 9.38 6.99
C VAL A 230 12.36 8.02 7.36
N SER A 231 11.53 6.99 7.43
CA SER A 231 11.92 5.67 7.89
C SER A 231 11.15 4.56 7.18
N ILE A 232 11.81 3.40 7.01
CA ILE A 232 11.30 2.19 6.32
C ILE A 232 10.89 2.49 4.86
N GLY A 233 10.81 1.44 4.03
CA GLY A 233 10.34 1.57 2.65
C GLY A 233 11.38 2.12 1.67
N SER A 234 11.10 1.99 0.37
CA SER A 234 11.98 2.48 -0.71
C SER A 234 11.61 3.92 -1.10
N ILE A 235 11.56 4.80 -0.10
CA ILE A 235 11.07 6.18 -0.25
C ILE A 235 12.19 7.23 -0.18
N GLY A 236 13.46 6.81 -0.26
CA GLY A 236 14.63 7.69 -0.19
C GLY A 236 14.62 8.83 -1.21
N ARG A 237 13.94 8.66 -2.36
CA ARG A 237 13.71 9.72 -3.35
C ARG A 237 12.99 10.95 -2.76
N PHE A 238 12.21 10.79 -1.70
CA PHE A 238 11.45 11.85 -1.04
C PHE A 238 12.16 12.48 0.15
N ILE A 239 13.42 12.11 0.42
CA ILE A 239 14.24 12.74 1.45
C ILE A 239 14.45 14.21 1.09
N LYS A 240 14.14 15.09 2.06
CA LYS A 240 14.22 16.55 1.95
C LYS A 240 15.36 17.08 2.80
N PRO A 241 15.78 18.34 2.59
CA PRO A 241 16.81 18.96 3.43
C PRO A 241 16.50 18.96 4.93
N SER A 242 15.22 18.97 5.32
CA SER A 242 14.79 18.91 6.72
C SER A 242 14.50 17.50 7.23
N SER A 243 14.78 16.46 6.45
CA SER A 243 14.55 15.08 6.88
C SER A 243 15.61 14.62 7.89
N ILE A 244 15.17 13.88 8.90
CA ILE A 244 15.98 12.97 9.70
C ILE A 244 15.73 11.56 9.14
N VAL A 245 16.80 10.89 8.73
CA VAL A 245 16.72 9.64 7.96
C VAL A 245 17.15 8.47 8.83
N VAL A 246 16.26 7.49 8.99
CA VAL A 246 16.49 6.26 9.76
C VAL A 246 16.11 5.05 8.94
N GLY A 247 17.11 4.39 8.36
CA GLY A 247 16.99 3.05 7.78
C GLY A 247 16.09 2.92 6.54
N THR A 248 15.62 4.03 5.96
CA THR A 248 14.92 4.02 4.66
C THR A 248 15.90 3.71 3.53
N GLY A 249 15.39 3.15 2.44
CA GLY A 249 16.18 2.79 1.26
C GLY A 249 15.69 3.46 -0.01
N ILE A 250 16.32 3.13 -1.12
CA ILE A 250 15.98 3.64 -2.45
C ILE A 250 15.29 2.58 -3.31
N SER A 251 14.67 3.00 -4.41
CA SER A 251 14.04 2.10 -5.40
C SER A 251 14.82 2.00 -6.72
N SER A 252 15.83 2.86 -6.89
CA SER A 252 16.68 2.99 -8.08
C SER A 252 17.90 3.83 -7.71
N GLU A 253 19.04 3.59 -8.36
CA GLU A 253 20.27 4.38 -8.21
C GLU A 253 20.22 5.70 -9.00
N ASP A 254 19.25 5.84 -9.92
CA ASP A 254 19.09 7.00 -10.79
C ASP A 254 18.33 8.13 -10.10
N ILE A 255 18.76 8.46 -8.88
CA ILE A 255 18.19 9.52 -8.05
C ILE A 255 19.31 10.35 -7.40
N LEU A 256 18.96 11.57 -7.01
CA LEU A 256 19.84 12.45 -6.24
C LEU A 256 19.26 12.61 -4.83
N LEU A 257 19.99 12.12 -3.83
CA LEU A 257 19.61 12.24 -2.42
C LEU A 257 19.99 13.63 -1.88
N SER A 258 19.22 14.11 -0.92
CA SER A 258 19.48 15.41 -0.28
C SER A 258 20.70 15.31 0.63
N LYS A 259 21.85 15.87 0.23
CA LYS A 259 23.05 15.96 1.07
C LYS A 259 22.90 16.80 2.35
N LYS A 260 21.84 17.62 2.45
CA LYS A 260 21.56 18.47 3.61
C LYS A 260 20.70 17.79 4.69
N ALA A 261 20.11 16.64 4.37
CA ALA A 261 19.33 15.90 5.35
C ALA A 261 20.24 15.37 6.46
N ASP A 262 19.65 15.11 7.62
CA ASP A 262 20.32 14.53 8.76
C ASP A 262 20.20 13.00 8.69
N TYR A 263 21.31 12.31 8.44
CA TYR A 263 21.29 10.86 8.26
C TYR A 263 21.80 10.16 9.51
N VAL A 264 20.93 9.39 10.15
CA VAL A 264 21.30 8.51 11.27
C VAL A 264 21.70 7.14 10.74
N SER A 265 20.87 6.57 9.87
CA SER A 265 21.13 5.31 9.19
C SER A 265 20.37 5.24 7.86
N VAL A 266 20.78 4.34 6.99
CA VAL A 266 20.07 4.01 5.73
C VAL A 266 19.85 2.49 5.65
N ARG A 267 19.01 2.03 4.72
CA ARG A 267 18.71 0.58 4.61
C ARG A 267 19.96 -0.28 4.49
N GLY A 268 20.91 0.12 3.66
CA GLY A 268 22.10 -0.65 3.34
C GLY A 268 23.15 0.13 2.55
N PRO A 269 24.24 -0.56 2.17
CA PRO A 269 25.39 0.07 1.54
C PRO A 269 25.12 0.59 0.12
N LEU A 270 24.12 0.07 -0.60
CA LEU A 270 23.78 0.59 -1.94
C LEU A 270 23.08 1.95 -1.81
N THR A 271 22.18 2.09 -0.83
CA THR A 271 21.62 3.41 -0.49
C THR A 271 22.71 4.38 -0.02
N ALA A 272 23.67 3.91 0.79
CA ALA A 272 24.79 4.74 1.25
C ALA A 272 25.71 5.18 0.09
N ALA A 273 25.96 4.30 -0.89
CA ALA A 273 26.75 4.62 -2.08
C ALA A 273 26.08 5.71 -2.94
N VAL A 274 24.75 5.65 -3.11
CA VAL A 274 23.99 6.69 -3.82
C VAL A 274 24.01 8.01 -3.05
N LEU A 275 23.99 7.97 -1.71
CA LEU A 275 24.16 9.17 -0.87
C LEU A 275 25.53 9.80 -1.07
N ALA A 276 26.59 9.01 -1.04
CA ALA A 276 27.96 9.47 -1.27
C ALA A 276 28.11 10.08 -2.69
N LYS A 277 27.57 9.41 -3.72
CA LYS A 277 27.53 9.92 -5.10
C LYS A 277 26.74 11.23 -5.23
N SER A 278 25.73 11.44 -4.36
CA SER A 278 24.97 12.68 -4.27
C SER A 278 25.71 13.81 -3.52
N GLY A 279 26.93 13.55 -3.04
CA GLY A 279 27.73 14.46 -2.22
C GLY A 279 27.24 14.59 -0.78
N GLY A 280 26.56 13.57 -0.27
CA GLY A 280 26.15 13.44 1.13
C GLY A 280 27.23 12.84 2.03
N PRO A 281 26.95 12.69 3.34
CA PRO A 281 27.90 12.11 4.28
C PRO A 281 28.16 10.63 4.01
N LYS A 282 29.34 10.14 4.42
CA LYS A 282 29.64 8.70 4.49
C LYS A 282 28.90 8.10 5.68
N LEU A 283 28.17 7.01 5.46
CA LEU A 283 27.42 6.30 6.50
C LEU A 283 27.89 4.86 6.59
N GLU A 284 27.93 4.35 7.82
CA GLU A 284 28.29 2.96 8.14
C GLU A 284 27.21 2.27 9.00
N SER A 285 26.18 3.00 9.45
CA SER A 285 25.02 2.43 10.15
C SER A 285 23.94 2.04 9.15
N PHE A 286 23.58 0.75 9.15
CA PHE A 286 22.66 0.15 8.19
C PHE A 286 21.56 -0.68 8.86
N GLY A 287 20.43 -0.79 8.16
CA GLY A 287 19.35 -1.71 8.50
C GLY A 287 17.98 -1.09 8.28
N ASP A 288 17.07 -1.85 7.66
CA ASP A 288 15.66 -1.47 7.56
C ASP A 288 14.96 -1.68 8.91
N PRO A 289 14.32 -0.67 9.52
CA PRO A 289 13.73 -0.80 10.84
C PRO A 289 12.72 -1.94 11.01
N GLY A 290 12.08 -2.40 9.92
CA GLY A 290 11.20 -3.56 9.96
C GLY A 290 11.90 -4.85 10.41
N LEU A 291 13.23 -4.96 10.29
CA LEU A 291 13.98 -6.14 10.73
C LEU A 291 13.97 -6.34 12.26
N ALA A 292 13.70 -5.26 13.01
CA ALA A 292 13.61 -5.28 14.46
C ALA A 292 12.16 -5.39 14.97
N LEU A 293 11.19 -5.78 14.12
CA LEU A 293 9.78 -5.86 14.54
C LEU A 293 9.55 -6.78 15.76
N SER A 294 10.36 -7.84 15.90
CA SER A 294 10.34 -8.73 17.08
C SER A 294 10.71 -8.04 18.41
N GLU A 295 11.30 -6.85 18.37
CA GLU A 295 11.56 -6.01 19.54
C GLU A 295 10.39 -5.07 19.89
N VAL A 296 9.43 -4.93 18.97
CA VAL A 296 8.23 -4.08 19.11
C VAL A 296 7.00 -4.92 19.43
N ILE A 297 6.84 -6.06 18.76
CA ILE A 297 5.78 -7.03 19.03
C ILE A 297 6.46 -8.29 19.60
N PRO A 298 6.42 -8.53 20.92
CA PRO A 298 7.13 -9.66 21.53
C PRO A 298 6.34 -10.97 21.34
N ALA A 299 6.28 -11.46 20.11
CA ALA A 299 5.72 -12.77 19.76
C ALA A 299 6.84 -13.83 19.71
N LYS A 300 6.59 -15.02 20.25
CA LYS A 300 7.54 -16.14 20.25
C LYS A 300 7.04 -17.25 19.36
N ARG A 301 7.86 -17.68 18.40
CA ARG A 301 7.59 -18.85 17.57
C ARG A 301 7.55 -20.11 18.45
N GLY A 302 6.48 -20.89 18.29
CA GLY A 302 6.23 -22.12 19.05
C GLY A 302 5.90 -23.28 18.11
N LYS A 303 5.02 -24.18 18.56
CA LYS A 303 4.49 -25.25 17.71
C LYS A 303 3.73 -24.65 16.54
N THR A 304 4.01 -25.13 15.34
CA THR A 304 3.37 -24.68 14.10
C THR A 304 2.14 -25.52 13.76
N ASN A 305 1.36 -25.04 12.78
CA ASN A 305 0.05 -25.58 12.40
C ASN A 305 0.10 -26.60 11.24
N GLY A 306 1.27 -26.93 10.71
CA GLY A 306 1.40 -27.88 9.59
C GLY A 306 1.10 -27.29 8.21
N LYS A 307 0.99 -25.96 8.10
CA LYS A 307 0.57 -25.27 6.88
C LYS A 307 1.57 -24.20 6.44
N VAL A 308 1.44 -23.79 5.17
CA VAL A 308 2.16 -22.66 4.59
C VAL A 308 1.23 -21.45 4.51
N ALA A 309 1.73 -20.27 4.89
CA ALA A 309 1.02 -19.03 4.64
C ALA A 309 1.44 -18.43 3.30
N PHE A 310 0.48 -18.08 2.45
CA PHE A 310 0.71 -17.36 1.21
C PHE A 310 0.24 -15.90 1.32
N ILE A 311 1.16 -14.95 1.11
CA ILE A 311 0.87 -13.51 1.24
C ILE A 311 1.32 -12.75 0.01
N ARG A 312 0.37 -12.12 -0.67
CA ARG A 312 0.65 -11.30 -1.86
C ARG A 312 0.89 -9.85 -1.51
N HIS A 313 1.82 -9.21 -2.23
CA HIS A 313 1.87 -7.75 -2.29
C HIS A 313 0.53 -7.21 -2.83
N PHE A 314 0.11 -6.02 -2.40
CA PHE A 314 -1.21 -5.50 -2.77
C PHE A 314 -1.40 -5.36 -4.29
N SER A 315 -0.34 -5.10 -5.05
CA SER A 315 -0.38 -5.04 -6.52
C SER A 315 -0.57 -6.41 -7.19
N HIS A 316 -0.39 -7.52 -6.46
CA HIS A 316 -0.57 -8.88 -6.93
C HIS A 316 -1.93 -9.49 -6.57
N LEU A 317 -2.80 -8.76 -5.84
CA LEU A 317 -4.09 -9.29 -5.36
C LEU A 317 -5.05 -9.73 -6.48
N ALA A 318 -4.94 -9.12 -7.66
CA ALA A 318 -5.78 -9.47 -8.81
C ALA A 318 -5.27 -10.70 -9.61
N ILE A 319 -4.06 -11.20 -9.32
CA ILE A 319 -3.47 -12.33 -10.04
C ILE A 319 -4.24 -13.62 -9.67
N PRO A 320 -4.72 -14.43 -10.64
CA PRO A 320 -5.56 -15.60 -10.38
C PRO A 320 -4.71 -16.83 -9.98
N VAL A 321 -4.06 -16.75 -8.82
CA VAL A 321 -3.23 -17.82 -8.27
C VAL A 321 -4.12 -18.99 -7.79
N ARG A 322 -3.73 -20.23 -8.11
CA ARG A 322 -4.33 -21.47 -7.57
C ARG A 322 -3.43 -21.99 -6.44
N LEU A 323 -4.05 -22.29 -5.31
CA LEU A 323 -3.37 -22.72 -4.08
C LEU A 323 -3.60 -24.22 -3.83
N PRO A 324 -2.60 -24.94 -3.30
CA PRO A 324 -2.79 -26.26 -2.68
C PRO A 324 -3.66 -26.20 -1.42
N GLU A 325 -4.22 -27.33 -1.00
CA GLU A 325 -5.11 -27.42 0.18
C GLU A 325 -4.42 -27.04 1.50
N ASN A 326 -3.12 -27.29 1.63
CA ASN A 326 -2.32 -27.00 2.83
C ASN A 326 -1.75 -25.57 2.86
N VAL A 327 -2.20 -24.69 1.96
CA VAL A 327 -1.74 -23.30 1.85
C VAL A 327 -2.89 -22.34 2.16
N ASP A 328 -2.75 -21.59 3.25
CA ASP A 328 -3.73 -20.56 3.63
C ASP A 328 -3.30 -19.20 3.06
N GLU A 329 -4.23 -18.47 2.44
CA GLU A 329 -3.96 -17.13 1.95
C GLU A 329 -4.28 -16.05 3.00
N LEU A 330 -3.28 -15.24 3.34
CA LEU A 330 -3.43 -14.09 4.22
C LEU A 330 -3.28 -12.76 3.46
N ARG A 331 -4.03 -11.75 3.88
CA ARG A 331 -4.01 -10.42 3.26
C ARG A 331 -3.02 -9.50 3.98
N VAL A 332 -2.33 -8.68 3.18
CA VAL A 332 -1.36 -7.67 3.64
C VAL A 332 -1.99 -6.28 3.85
N LEU A 333 -3.33 -6.17 3.74
CA LEU A 333 -4.04 -4.90 3.78
C LEU A 333 -4.48 -4.55 5.21
N MET A 334 -3.65 -3.79 5.92
CA MET A 334 -3.89 -3.36 7.30
C MET A 334 -3.05 -2.12 7.64
N SER A 335 -3.46 -1.38 8.66
CA SER A 335 -2.78 -0.16 9.13
C SER A 335 -2.69 -0.04 10.65
N HIS A 336 -3.64 -0.59 11.39
CA HIS A 336 -3.70 -0.45 12.84
C HIS A 336 -2.67 -1.36 13.55
N PRO A 337 -1.99 -0.89 14.61
CA PRO A 337 -1.07 -1.71 15.41
C PRO A 337 -1.64 -3.06 15.85
N ASP A 338 -2.88 -3.10 16.33
CA ASP A 338 -3.52 -4.35 16.78
C ASP A 338 -3.72 -5.35 15.64
N GLN A 339 -4.04 -4.88 14.43
CA GLN A 339 -4.17 -5.73 13.25
C GLN A 339 -2.80 -6.27 12.83
N ILE A 340 -1.77 -5.43 12.88
CA ILE A 340 -0.38 -5.82 12.60
C ILE A 340 0.10 -6.87 13.61
N ALA A 341 -0.15 -6.66 14.91
CA ALA A 341 0.19 -7.62 15.97
C ALA A 341 -0.56 -8.94 15.78
N SER A 342 -1.85 -8.90 15.45
CA SER A 342 -2.65 -10.09 15.17
C SER A 342 -2.14 -10.84 13.94
N PHE A 343 -1.76 -10.12 12.88
CA PHE A 343 -1.17 -10.70 11.68
C PHE A 343 0.15 -11.40 11.99
N VAL A 344 1.04 -10.76 12.76
CA VAL A 344 2.33 -11.35 13.17
C VAL A 344 2.11 -12.59 14.05
N ASN A 345 1.21 -12.53 15.03
CA ASN A 345 0.87 -13.65 15.90
C ASN A 345 0.29 -14.85 15.13
N ASN A 346 -0.47 -14.58 14.06
CA ASN A 346 -0.92 -15.63 13.15
C ASN A 346 0.25 -16.19 12.32
N LEU A 347 1.08 -15.31 11.75
CA LEU A 347 2.18 -15.68 10.87
C LEU A 347 3.20 -16.61 11.55
N ILE A 348 3.53 -16.39 12.82
CA ILE A 348 4.48 -17.23 13.57
C ILE A 348 3.99 -18.67 13.79
N GLY A 349 2.70 -18.94 13.60
CA GLY A 349 2.09 -20.26 13.73
C GLY A 349 2.23 -21.14 12.48
N TYR A 350 2.69 -20.60 11.35
CA TYR A 350 2.86 -21.37 10.11
C TYR A 350 4.24 -22.05 10.03
N ASP A 351 4.32 -23.17 9.31
CA ASP A 351 5.57 -23.89 9.06
C ASP A 351 6.53 -23.03 8.23
N SER A 352 6.00 -22.41 7.18
CA SER A 352 6.73 -21.49 6.30
C SER A 352 5.81 -20.43 5.70
N VAL A 353 6.42 -19.42 5.07
CA VAL A 353 5.73 -18.31 4.41
C VAL A 353 6.20 -18.19 2.97
N VAL A 354 5.26 -18.13 2.02
CA VAL A 354 5.53 -17.78 0.62
C VAL A 354 4.96 -16.39 0.37
N THR A 355 5.80 -15.43 -0.02
CA THR A 355 5.35 -14.05 -0.18
C THR A 355 5.93 -13.32 -1.38
N SER A 356 5.14 -12.42 -1.95
CA SER A 356 5.64 -11.41 -2.91
C SER A 356 5.80 -10.01 -2.29
N ALA A 357 5.58 -9.88 -0.98
CA ALA A 357 5.72 -8.63 -0.25
C ALA A 357 7.03 -8.61 0.54
N MET A 358 7.96 -7.72 0.16
CA MET A 358 9.28 -7.62 0.80
C MET A 358 9.21 -7.47 2.33
N HIS A 359 8.36 -6.60 2.87
CA HIS A 359 8.28 -6.42 4.32
C HIS A 359 7.70 -7.63 5.06
N VAL A 360 6.94 -8.50 4.39
CA VAL A 360 6.54 -9.79 4.99
C VAL A 360 7.76 -10.69 5.12
N MET A 361 8.63 -10.76 4.09
CA MET A 361 9.91 -11.47 4.17
C MET A 361 10.81 -10.90 5.29
N ILE A 362 10.96 -9.57 5.38
CA ILE A 362 11.74 -8.94 6.46
C ILE A 362 11.22 -9.36 7.84
N VAL A 363 9.90 -9.40 8.01
CA VAL A 363 9.27 -9.83 9.27
C VAL A 363 9.50 -11.31 9.52
N CYS A 364 9.41 -12.17 8.51
CA CYS A 364 9.77 -13.58 8.65
C CYS A 364 11.20 -13.74 9.17
N GLN A 365 12.16 -13.00 8.60
CA GLN A 365 13.54 -13.02 9.07
C GLN A 365 13.73 -12.39 10.47
N SER A 366 12.86 -11.45 10.87
CA SER A 366 12.83 -10.95 12.24
C SER A 366 12.42 -12.03 13.24
N TYR A 367 11.45 -12.87 12.91
CA TYR A 367 10.93 -13.90 13.82
C TYR A 367 11.54 -15.30 13.64
N GLY A 368 12.40 -15.50 12.63
CA GLY A 368 12.94 -16.83 12.29
C GLY A 368 11.86 -17.75 11.69
N ILE A 369 11.01 -17.20 10.82
CA ILE A 369 10.03 -17.97 10.05
C ILE A 369 10.66 -18.32 8.70
N PRO A 370 10.75 -19.60 8.31
CA PRO A 370 11.20 -19.99 6.98
C PRO A 370 10.37 -19.29 5.90
N CYS A 371 11.03 -18.67 4.93
CA CYS A 371 10.35 -17.80 3.96
C CYS A 371 10.87 -18.01 2.53
N ALA A 372 9.95 -18.02 1.57
CA ALA A 372 10.23 -17.90 0.14
C ALA A 372 9.76 -16.53 -0.37
N LEU A 373 10.63 -15.81 -1.07
CA LEU A 373 10.28 -14.58 -1.77
C LEU A 373 10.02 -14.88 -3.25
N VAL A 374 8.84 -14.53 -3.75
CA VAL A 374 8.38 -14.90 -5.09
C VAL A 374 7.83 -13.71 -5.88
N THR A 375 7.80 -13.86 -7.20
CA THR A 375 7.02 -13.07 -8.15
C THR A 375 6.35 -14.00 -9.15
N PHE A 376 5.38 -13.52 -9.92
CA PHE A 376 4.56 -14.38 -10.77
C PHE A 376 4.92 -14.22 -12.24
N ALA A 377 5.01 -15.35 -12.95
CA ALA A 377 5.28 -15.36 -14.39
C ALA A 377 4.29 -14.49 -15.16
N GLY A 378 4.81 -13.53 -15.94
CA GLY A 378 4.01 -12.56 -16.70
C GLY A 378 3.52 -11.34 -15.91
N PHE A 379 3.92 -11.21 -14.64
CA PHE A 379 3.55 -10.11 -13.75
C PHE A 379 4.76 -9.54 -12.97
N GLU A 380 5.98 -9.80 -13.45
CA GLU A 380 7.23 -9.47 -12.76
C GLU A 380 7.36 -7.95 -12.48
N GLU A 381 6.88 -7.12 -13.40
CA GLU A 381 6.92 -5.65 -13.35
C GLU A 381 5.91 -5.02 -12.39
N ASN A 382 4.99 -5.80 -11.80
CA ASN A 382 3.94 -5.27 -10.91
C ASN A 382 4.47 -4.78 -9.57
N VAL A 383 5.73 -5.09 -9.23
CA VAL A 383 6.42 -4.57 -8.04
C VAL A 383 7.49 -3.58 -8.48
N HIS A 384 7.32 -2.31 -8.14
CA HIS A 384 8.26 -1.25 -8.53
C HIS A 384 9.67 -1.42 -7.96
N GLY A 385 10.67 -1.12 -8.79
CA GLY A 385 12.09 -0.98 -8.46
C GLY A 385 13.00 -1.87 -9.32
N THR A 386 14.29 -1.55 -9.39
CA THR A 386 15.29 -2.31 -10.17
C THR A 386 15.77 -3.61 -9.50
N GLY A 387 15.03 -4.10 -8.48
CA GLY A 387 15.48 -5.19 -7.60
C GLY A 387 16.48 -4.78 -6.51
N ILE A 388 17.10 -3.59 -6.63
CA ILE A 388 18.12 -3.06 -5.69
C ILE A 388 17.74 -3.18 -4.21
N LYS A 389 16.47 -2.98 -3.88
CA LYS A 389 15.98 -2.96 -2.50
C LYS A 389 16.25 -4.27 -1.76
N TYR A 390 16.21 -5.43 -2.44
CA TYR A 390 16.41 -6.74 -1.83
C TYR A 390 17.87 -6.95 -1.43
N GLN A 391 18.79 -6.65 -2.35
CA GLN A 391 20.22 -6.70 -2.10
C GLN A 391 20.65 -5.68 -1.04
N ASP A 392 20.17 -4.44 -1.14
CA ASP A 392 20.47 -3.37 -0.18
C ASP A 392 20.00 -3.74 1.23
N TYR A 393 18.79 -4.31 1.35
CA TYR A 393 18.29 -4.83 2.61
C TYR A 393 19.17 -5.95 3.16
N ALA A 394 19.42 -7.00 2.38
CA ALA A 394 20.14 -8.18 2.86
C ALA A 394 21.56 -7.82 3.34
N GLN A 395 22.26 -6.95 2.60
CA GLN A 395 23.57 -6.44 3.00
C GLN A 395 23.50 -5.57 4.27
N GLY A 396 22.51 -4.69 4.38
CA GLY A 396 22.32 -3.87 5.59
C GLY A 396 21.88 -4.67 6.82
N ALA A 397 21.15 -5.76 6.61
CA ALA A 397 20.70 -6.69 7.65
C ALA A 397 21.71 -7.81 7.96
N GLU A 398 22.83 -7.88 7.23
CA GLU A 398 23.87 -8.90 7.38
C GLU A 398 23.37 -10.34 7.21
N VAL A 399 22.52 -10.54 6.20
CA VAL A 399 21.93 -11.84 5.85
C VAL A 399 22.16 -12.20 4.38
N GLU A 400 21.92 -13.47 4.03
CA GLU A 400 21.97 -13.94 2.64
C GLU A 400 20.99 -13.14 1.77
N VAL A 401 21.43 -12.78 0.55
CA VAL A 401 20.61 -12.07 -0.43
C VAL A 401 19.52 -13.01 -0.96
N MET A 402 18.26 -12.63 -0.75
CA MET A 402 17.10 -13.31 -1.33
C MET A 402 16.39 -12.41 -2.33
N ASN A 403 16.44 -12.80 -3.61
CA ASN A 403 15.68 -12.13 -4.69
C ASN A 403 14.36 -12.88 -4.98
N PRO A 404 13.31 -12.21 -5.47
CA PRO A 404 12.07 -12.87 -5.85
C PRO A 404 12.28 -13.93 -6.93
N GLN A 405 11.87 -15.16 -6.67
CA GLN A 405 11.85 -16.22 -7.69
C GLN A 405 10.57 -16.15 -8.52
N VAL A 406 10.69 -16.27 -9.84
CA VAL A 406 9.53 -16.28 -10.73
C VAL A 406 8.84 -17.64 -10.68
N ILE A 407 7.56 -17.67 -10.30
CA ILE A 407 6.77 -18.90 -10.18
C ILE A 407 5.52 -18.89 -11.09
N PRO A 408 5.02 -20.06 -11.53
CA PRO A 408 3.74 -20.15 -12.23
C PRO A 408 2.56 -19.78 -11.32
N LEU A 409 1.39 -19.53 -11.94
CA LEU A 409 0.17 -19.17 -11.21
C LEU A 409 -0.50 -20.35 -10.49
N ASP A 410 -0.08 -21.58 -10.78
CA ASP A 410 -0.61 -22.79 -10.16
C ASP A 410 0.43 -23.39 -9.21
N LEU A 411 0.28 -23.10 -7.92
CA LEU A 411 1.24 -23.50 -6.88
C LEU A 411 1.18 -25.02 -6.61
N ASN A 412 0.16 -25.73 -7.10
CA ASN A 412 0.12 -27.20 -7.06
C ASN A 412 1.23 -27.85 -7.91
N LYS A 413 1.86 -27.07 -8.81
CA LYS A 413 2.90 -27.56 -9.72
C LYS A 413 4.32 -27.27 -9.25
N ILE A 414 4.48 -26.82 -8.00
CA ILE A 414 5.75 -26.37 -7.47
C ILE A 414 5.94 -26.99 -6.09
N ASP A 415 7.17 -27.41 -5.82
CA ASP A 415 7.61 -27.73 -4.47
C ASP A 415 7.99 -26.43 -3.73
N LEU A 416 7.13 -26.00 -2.80
CA LEU A 416 7.31 -24.76 -2.04
C LEU A 416 8.46 -24.86 -1.03
N ASP A 417 8.83 -26.06 -0.60
CA ASP A 417 9.92 -26.26 0.36
C ASP A 417 11.27 -25.94 -0.29
N ASN A 418 11.45 -26.29 -1.56
CA ASN A 418 12.66 -25.95 -2.34
C ASN A 418 12.86 -24.44 -2.56
N LEU A 419 11.78 -23.64 -2.48
CA LEU A 419 11.86 -22.18 -2.59
C LEU A 419 12.17 -21.51 -1.25
N THR A 420 11.89 -22.20 -0.15
CA THR A 420 11.90 -21.65 1.20
C THR A 420 13.34 -21.61 1.73
N ARG A 421 13.72 -20.49 2.35
CA ARG A 421 15.00 -20.35 3.04
C ARG A 421 14.78 -20.02 4.52
N ASP A 422 15.60 -20.61 5.37
CA ASP A 422 15.65 -20.32 6.79
C ASP A 422 16.70 -19.24 7.06
N ILE A 423 16.29 -17.98 6.98
CA ILE A 423 17.15 -16.82 7.20
C ILE A 423 16.63 -16.06 8.42
N GLN A 424 17.52 -15.77 9.37
CA GLN A 424 17.18 -15.02 10.57
C GLN A 424 18.16 -13.86 10.79
N VAL A 425 17.63 -12.69 11.13
CA VAL A 425 18.45 -11.54 11.50
C VAL A 425 18.97 -11.70 12.93
N SER A 426 20.26 -11.43 13.12
CA SER A 426 20.91 -11.54 14.43
C SER A 426 20.30 -10.57 15.46
N LYS A 427 20.29 -10.98 16.73
CA LYS A 427 19.82 -10.10 17.82
C LYS A 427 20.62 -8.80 17.87
N THR A 428 21.93 -8.87 17.64
CA THR A 428 22.81 -7.70 17.60
C THR A 428 22.38 -6.68 16.55
N LYS A 429 22.12 -7.12 15.30
CA LYS A 429 21.66 -6.21 14.23
C LYS A 429 20.29 -5.61 14.53
N LYS A 430 19.37 -6.37 15.16
CA LYS A 430 18.08 -5.82 15.61
C LYS A 430 18.26 -4.69 16.62
N LEU A 431 19.15 -4.87 17.59
CA LEU A 431 19.43 -3.86 18.61
C LEU A 431 20.13 -2.63 18.01
N GLU A 432 21.05 -2.80 17.05
CA GLU A 432 21.67 -1.69 16.32
C GLU A 432 20.61 -0.81 15.65
N VAL A 433 19.66 -1.43 14.95
CA VAL A 433 18.54 -0.74 14.31
C VAL A 433 17.66 -0.02 15.32
N VAL A 434 17.37 -0.64 16.48
CA VAL A 434 16.63 0.03 17.56
C VAL A 434 17.37 1.26 18.07
N GLN A 435 18.70 1.20 18.20
CA GLN A 435 19.50 2.37 18.58
C GLN A 435 19.45 3.48 17.53
N ALA A 436 19.47 3.14 16.24
CA ALA A 436 19.30 4.12 15.17
C ALA A 436 17.92 4.81 15.23
N ILE A 437 16.85 4.10 15.59
CA ILE A 437 15.53 4.70 15.80
C ILE A 437 15.57 5.70 16.95
N ARG A 438 16.15 5.32 18.10
CA ARG A 438 16.28 6.18 19.28
C ARG A 438 17.09 7.44 18.97
N ALA A 439 18.24 7.28 18.32
CA ALA A 439 19.08 8.40 17.89
C ALA A 439 18.35 9.35 16.91
N GLY A 440 17.48 8.83 16.05
CA GLY A 440 16.62 9.64 15.18
C GLY A 440 15.55 10.42 15.94
N LEU A 441 14.96 9.83 16.98
CA LEU A 441 13.99 10.49 17.85
C LEU A 441 14.63 11.60 18.69
N GLU A 442 15.85 11.40 19.20
CA GLU A 442 16.60 12.39 19.98
C GLU A 442 16.87 13.70 19.21
N ARG A 443 16.86 13.67 17.86
CA ARG A 443 17.01 14.89 17.02
C ARG A 443 15.82 15.87 17.12
N PHE A 444 14.73 15.47 17.76
CA PHE A 444 13.59 16.33 18.11
C PHE A 444 13.67 16.89 19.54
N ASP A 445 14.67 16.47 20.31
CA ASP A 445 14.99 17.02 21.63
C ASP A 445 16.04 18.13 21.56
N SER A 446 16.79 18.20 20.45
CA SER A 446 17.82 19.19 20.14
C SER A 446 17.36 20.40 19.33
#